data_AF-A0A9D2SFN6-F1
#
_entry.id   AF-A0A9D2SFN6-F1
#
_cell.length_a   1.000
_cell.length_b   1.000
_cell.length_c   1.000
_cell.angle_alpha   90.00
_cell.angle_beta   90.00
_cell.angle_gamma   90.00
#
_symmetry.space_group_name_H-M   'P 1'
#
loop_
_entity.id
_entity.type
_entity.pdbx_description
1 polymer ?
#
loop_
_entity_poly.entity_id
_entity_poly.type
_entity_poly.pdbx_seq_one_letter_code
_entity_poly.pdbx_strand_id
1 'polypeptide(L)'
;MESRDRRKGTLDNYHRCLEDFLAWLPEGKEIFRERVYAYQEHLAERYTPGTVNMKMTTVNGLLDFLDLRECQVAAKLQVDKDEVKPELTRSEYLRMLAAAKANRDGRLYLLIKLFATTGIGVQEIVNVTVEAVQTGSVVTFPNRNRQEICIPPCVQGEILSYAKENGIQSGPVFLTRQGTPLGRTSISNMVPRISKDARVEESKCTPRCLQKLYEDTQKNIRANVAVMLQMTYDRMLEQEQVIYGWEDVQQRV
;
A
#
# COMPACT_ATOMS: atom_id res chain seq x y z
N MET A 1 -21.43 -8.41 21.66
CA MET A 1 -20.68 -8.09 20.42
C MET A 1 -19.48 -9.04 20.33
N GLU A 2 -19.72 -10.31 20.02
CA GLU A 2 -18.66 -11.31 19.94
C GLU A 2 -18.07 -11.40 18.51
N SER A 3 -16.74 -11.34 18.47
CA SER A 3 -15.83 -11.86 17.45
C SER A 3 -16.03 -11.49 15.97
N ARG A 4 -16.21 -10.19 15.66
CA ARG A 4 -15.53 -9.68 14.45
C ARG A 4 -14.07 -9.53 14.80
N ASP A 5 -13.32 -10.60 14.58
CA ASP A 5 -11.85 -10.61 14.61
C ASP A 5 -11.38 -9.36 13.83
N ARG A 6 -10.93 -8.32 14.52
CA ARG A 6 -10.52 -7.02 13.96
C ARG A 6 -9.10 -6.77 14.45
N ARG A 7 -8.18 -6.42 13.55
CA ARG A 7 -6.77 -6.15 13.88
C ARG A 7 -6.71 -5.20 15.08
N LYS A 8 -5.81 -5.47 16.04
CA LYS A 8 -5.60 -4.67 17.27
C LYS A 8 -5.52 -3.16 16.95
N GLY A 9 -4.81 -2.78 15.88
CA GLY A 9 -4.70 -1.40 15.43
C GLY A 9 -5.99 -0.75 14.87
N THR A 10 -6.95 -1.53 14.37
CA THR A 10 -8.28 -1.01 13.97
C THR A 10 -9.15 -0.76 15.20
N LEU A 11 -9.06 -1.63 16.22
CA LEU A 11 -9.74 -1.43 17.50
C LEU A 11 -9.18 -0.22 18.26
N ASP A 12 -7.85 -0.08 18.32
CA ASP A 12 -7.20 1.07 18.95
C ASP A 12 -7.57 2.40 18.27
N ASN A 13 -7.74 2.38 16.94
CA ASN A 13 -8.16 3.55 16.19
C ASN A 13 -9.64 3.88 16.44
N TYR A 14 -10.50 2.86 16.55
CA TYR A 14 -11.90 3.07 16.91
C TYR A 14 -12.03 3.62 18.32
N HIS A 15 -11.29 3.07 19.29
CA HIS A 15 -11.27 3.57 20.65
C HIS A 15 -10.91 5.06 20.70
N ARG A 16 -9.78 5.44 20.08
CA ARG A 16 -9.37 6.85 19.99
C ARG A 16 -10.43 7.75 19.34
N CYS A 17 -11.09 7.29 18.29
CA CYS A 17 -12.13 8.08 17.63
C CYS A 17 -13.38 8.26 18.50
N LEU A 18 -13.72 7.27 19.34
CA LEU A 18 -14.80 7.37 20.29
C LEU A 18 -14.41 8.23 21.50
N GLU A 19 -13.17 8.14 21.97
CA GLU A 19 -12.64 9.04 23.00
C GLU A 19 -12.65 10.49 22.53
N ASP A 20 -12.17 10.78 21.31
CA ASP A 20 -12.22 12.10 20.70
C ASP A 20 -13.66 12.65 20.66
N PHE A 21 -14.62 11.79 20.28
CA PHE A 21 -16.03 12.18 20.22
C PHE A 21 -16.61 12.46 21.61
N LEU A 22 -16.35 11.57 22.57
CA LEU A 22 -16.81 11.72 23.95
C LEU A 22 -16.19 12.93 24.66
N ALA A 23 -14.93 13.26 24.34
CA ALA A 23 -14.25 14.43 24.87
C ALA A 23 -14.73 15.74 24.22
N TRP A 24 -15.23 15.68 22.99
CA TRP A 24 -15.83 16.83 22.31
C TRP A 24 -17.25 17.14 22.79
N LEU A 25 -17.99 16.13 23.27
CA LEU A 25 -19.32 16.33 23.83
C LEU A 25 -19.26 17.19 25.11
N PRO A 26 -20.32 17.99 25.39
CA PRO A 26 -20.42 18.74 26.65
C PRO A 26 -20.54 17.79 27.86
N GLU A 27 -20.36 18.30 29.08
CA GLU A 27 -20.32 17.50 30.32
C GLU A 27 -21.50 16.52 30.48
N GLY A 28 -22.70 16.89 30.03
CA GLY A 28 -23.90 16.05 30.08
C GLY A 28 -23.92 14.90 29.04
N LYS A 29 -22.98 14.87 28.10
CA LYS A 29 -22.82 13.87 27.02
C LYS A 29 -24.11 13.59 26.24
N GLU A 30 -25.01 14.57 26.15
CA GLU A 30 -26.27 14.39 25.44
C GLU A 30 -25.97 14.28 23.94
N ILE A 31 -26.63 13.32 23.28
CA ILE A 31 -26.47 13.04 21.87
C ILE A 31 -27.82 13.26 21.19
N PHE A 32 -27.81 14.12 20.17
CA PHE A 32 -28.92 14.32 19.25
C PHE A 32 -28.36 14.65 17.87
N ARG A 33 -29.19 14.50 16.85
CA ARG A 33 -28.78 14.53 15.44
C ARG A 33 -27.94 15.76 15.09
N GLU A 34 -28.39 16.95 15.45
CA GLU A 34 -27.72 18.24 15.18
C GLU A 34 -26.32 18.29 15.78
N ARG A 35 -26.11 17.68 16.95
CA ARG A 35 -24.81 17.61 17.61
C ARG A 35 -23.85 16.67 16.90
N VAL A 36 -24.36 15.57 16.34
CA VAL A 36 -23.55 14.65 15.52
C VAL A 36 -23.16 15.32 14.18
N TYR A 37 -24.03 16.15 13.60
CA TYR A 37 -23.68 16.99 12.45
C TYR A 37 -22.63 18.05 12.79
N ALA A 38 -22.79 18.78 13.89
CA ALA A 38 -21.80 19.75 14.35
C ALA A 38 -20.43 19.11 14.60
N TYR A 39 -20.40 17.86 15.08
CA TYR A 39 -19.17 17.10 15.19
C TYR A 39 -18.55 16.77 13.82
N GLN A 40 -19.37 16.40 12.82
CA GLN A 40 -18.89 16.15 11.46
C GLN A 40 -18.27 17.42 10.86
N GLU A 41 -18.89 18.58 11.04
CA GLU A 41 -18.37 19.89 10.58
C GLU A 41 -17.06 20.24 11.28
N HIS A 42 -17.02 20.08 12.60
CA HIS A 42 -15.80 20.26 13.40
C HIS A 42 -14.63 19.38 12.93
N LEU A 43 -14.92 18.14 12.50
CA LEU A 43 -13.91 17.27 11.93
C LEU A 43 -13.50 17.72 10.51
N ALA A 44 -14.43 18.25 9.71
CA ALA A 44 -14.17 18.72 8.35
C ALA A 44 -13.22 19.91 8.30
N GLU A 45 -13.20 20.75 9.33
CA GLU A 45 -12.26 21.87 9.46
C GLU A 45 -10.80 21.41 9.67
N ARG A 46 -10.58 20.16 10.09
CA ARG A 46 -9.27 19.68 10.57
C ARG A 46 -8.73 18.47 9.82
N TYR A 47 -9.60 17.75 9.11
CA TYR A 47 -9.27 16.48 8.51
C TYR A 47 -9.77 16.38 7.08
N THR A 48 -9.11 15.55 6.28
CA THR A 48 -9.57 15.25 4.92
C THR A 48 -10.93 14.55 4.94
N PRO A 49 -11.77 14.70 3.90
CA PRO A 49 -13.09 14.05 3.82
C PRO A 49 -13.06 12.54 4.09
N GLY A 50 -11.99 11.86 3.65
CA GLY A 50 -11.78 10.43 3.92
C GLY A 50 -11.59 10.11 5.40
N THR A 51 -10.80 10.91 6.12
CA THR A 51 -10.59 10.77 7.57
C THR A 51 -11.87 11.10 8.34
N VAL A 52 -12.60 12.14 7.95
CA VAL A 52 -13.89 12.48 8.56
C VAL A 52 -14.87 11.32 8.43
N ASN A 53 -15.04 10.78 7.22
CA ASN A 53 -15.92 9.65 6.95
C ASN A 53 -15.55 8.40 7.77
N MET A 54 -14.25 8.15 7.96
CA MET A 54 -13.76 7.06 8.81
C MET A 54 -14.14 7.28 10.27
N LYS A 55 -13.90 8.48 10.82
CA LYS A 55 -14.25 8.82 12.21
C LYS A 55 -15.76 8.74 12.42
N MET A 56 -16.55 9.26 11.49
CA MET A 56 -18.02 9.19 11.53
C MET A 56 -18.55 7.76 11.40
N THR A 57 -17.87 6.87 10.67
CA THR A 57 -18.24 5.45 10.62
C THR A 57 -18.13 4.79 12.00
N THR A 58 -17.08 5.13 12.76
CA THR A 58 -16.92 4.65 14.14
C THR A 58 -17.99 5.21 15.06
N VAL A 59 -18.29 6.51 14.97
CA VAL A 59 -19.34 7.18 15.76
C VAL A 59 -20.71 6.59 15.44
N ASN A 60 -21.09 6.47 14.17
CA ASN A 60 -22.37 5.87 13.77
C ASN A 60 -22.48 4.41 14.27
N GLY A 61 -21.38 3.65 14.31
CA GLY A 61 -21.36 2.31 14.89
C GLY A 61 -21.62 2.29 16.40
N LEU A 62 -21.17 3.30 17.14
CA LEU A 62 -21.52 3.47 18.56
C LEU A 62 -22.99 3.83 18.72
N LEU A 63 -23.50 4.76 17.90
CA LEU A 63 -24.91 5.18 17.96
C LEU A 63 -25.86 4.02 17.64
N ASP A 64 -25.51 3.17 16.66
CA ASP A 64 -26.24 1.93 16.37
C ASP A 64 -26.28 1.00 17.59
N PHE A 65 -25.17 0.86 18.30
CA PHE A 65 -25.09 0.02 19.51
C PHE A 65 -25.91 0.57 20.69
N LEU A 66 -26.08 1.88 20.76
CA LEU A 66 -26.89 2.56 21.78
C LEU A 66 -28.36 2.72 21.36
N ASP A 67 -28.78 2.10 20.24
CA ASP A 67 -30.11 2.23 19.63
C ASP A 67 -30.49 3.68 19.25
N LEU A 68 -29.51 4.57 19.08
CA LEU A 68 -29.66 5.98 18.67
C LEU A 68 -29.52 6.18 17.15
N ARG A 69 -30.20 5.34 16.36
CA ARG A 69 -30.07 5.32 14.89
C ARG A 69 -30.49 6.62 14.23
N GLU A 70 -31.49 7.29 14.79
CA GLU A 70 -32.02 8.58 14.36
C GLU A 70 -31.00 9.72 14.45
N CYS A 71 -29.97 9.56 15.28
CA CYS A 71 -28.90 10.54 15.44
C CYS A 71 -27.74 10.35 14.45
N GLN A 72 -27.74 9.27 13.65
CA GLN A 72 -26.65 8.97 12.73
C GLN A 72 -26.58 9.95 11.56
N VAL A 73 -25.36 10.25 11.14
CA VAL A 73 -25.11 11.04 9.94
C VAL A 73 -24.88 10.09 8.77
N ALA A 74 -25.87 10.01 7.86
CA ALA A 74 -25.82 9.16 6.67
C ALA A 74 -25.01 9.79 5.52
N ALA A 75 -24.95 11.13 5.47
CA ALA A 75 -24.25 11.86 4.43
C ALA A 75 -22.72 11.79 4.66
N LYS A 76 -22.04 11.03 3.79
CA LYS A 76 -20.58 11.03 3.74
C LYS A 76 -20.10 12.26 2.98
N LEU A 77 -19.04 12.90 3.48
CA LEU A 77 -18.36 13.95 2.73
C LEU A 77 -17.81 13.36 1.44
N GLN A 78 -17.95 14.09 0.34
CA GLN A 78 -17.38 13.64 -0.93
C GLN A 78 -15.86 13.58 -0.79
N VAL A 79 -15.30 12.39 -0.98
CA VAL A 79 -13.86 12.21 -1.11
C VAL A 79 -13.55 12.50 -2.55
N ASP A 80 -12.87 13.61 -2.80
CA ASP A 80 -12.39 13.95 -4.13
C ASP A 80 -11.49 12.80 -4.62
N LYS A 81 -11.98 12.03 -5.59
CA LYS A 81 -11.22 10.90 -6.14
C LYS A 81 -10.04 11.39 -6.99
N ASP A 82 -10.10 12.65 -7.40
CA ASP A 82 -9.14 13.33 -8.26
C ASP A 82 -8.06 14.08 -7.47
N GLU A 83 -8.02 13.96 -6.14
CA GLU A 83 -6.87 14.38 -5.36
C GLU A 83 -5.63 13.66 -5.92
N VAL A 84 -4.80 14.43 -6.65
CA VAL A 84 -3.62 13.93 -7.38
C VAL A 84 -2.68 13.34 -6.33
N LYS A 85 -2.80 12.04 -6.12
CA LYS A 85 -1.92 11.32 -5.20
C LYS A 85 -0.50 11.53 -5.70
N PRO A 86 0.45 11.93 -4.83
CA PRO A 86 1.82 12.13 -5.24
C PRO A 86 2.36 10.88 -5.93
N GLU A 87 2.72 11.01 -7.21
CA GLU A 87 3.25 9.92 -8.02
C GLU A 87 4.77 10.03 -8.09
N LEU A 88 5.42 8.90 -7.79
CA LEU A 88 6.85 8.75 -7.88
C LEU A 88 7.20 8.18 -9.26
N THR A 89 7.98 8.93 -10.02
CA THR A 89 8.50 8.47 -11.31
C THR A 89 9.66 7.50 -11.13
N ARG A 90 9.95 6.70 -12.17
CA ARG A 90 11.12 5.81 -12.17
C ARG A 90 12.44 6.58 -12.00
N SER A 91 12.53 7.79 -12.54
CA SER A 91 13.73 8.64 -12.38
C SER A 91 13.92 9.11 -10.94
N GLU A 92 12.85 9.52 -10.25
CA GLU A 92 12.87 9.93 -8.85
C GLU A 92 13.25 8.75 -7.95
N TYR A 93 12.66 7.57 -8.18
CA TYR A 93 13.05 6.33 -7.49
C TYR A 93 14.55 6.02 -7.62
N LEU A 94 15.12 6.10 -8.83
CA LEU A 94 16.54 5.85 -9.03
C LEU A 94 17.42 6.88 -8.31
N ARG A 95 17.01 8.15 -8.25
CA ARG A 95 17.71 9.16 -7.44
C ARG A 95 17.62 8.87 -5.95
N MET A 96 16.48 8.37 -5.44
CA MET A 96 16.37 7.92 -4.05
C MET A 96 17.34 6.78 -3.74
N LEU A 97 17.48 5.80 -4.64
CA LEU A 97 18.48 4.73 -4.47
C LEU A 97 19.92 5.27 -4.49
N ALA A 98 20.23 6.16 -5.42
CA ALA A 98 21.56 6.77 -5.53
C ALA A 98 21.91 7.56 -4.27
N ALA A 99 20.97 8.34 -3.74
CA ALA A 99 21.14 9.09 -2.49
C ALA A 99 21.34 8.15 -1.29
N ALA A 100 20.52 7.10 -1.15
CA ALA A 100 20.67 6.15 -0.04
C ALA A 100 22.03 5.44 -0.08
N LYS A 101 22.50 5.10 -1.28
CA LYS A 101 23.84 4.52 -1.50
C LYS A 101 24.96 5.52 -1.15
N ALA A 102 24.84 6.78 -1.57
CA ALA A 102 25.81 7.84 -1.25
C ALA A 102 25.92 8.08 0.27
N ASN A 103 24.78 7.99 0.97
CA ASN A 103 24.71 8.11 2.42
C ASN A 103 25.20 6.87 3.18
N ARG A 104 25.60 5.81 2.45
CA ARG A 104 25.95 4.48 3.01
C ARG A 104 24.86 3.89 3.91
N ASP A 105 23.61 4.26 3.69
CA ASP A 105 22.46 3.70 4.42
C ASP A 105 21.92 2.48 3.64
N GLY A 106 22.62 1.35 3.81
CA GLY A 106 22.26 0.10 3.15
C GLY A 106 20.86 -0.39 3.51
N ARG A 107 20.40 -0.12 4.74
CA ARG A 107 19.07 -0.50 5.22
C ARG A 107 17.98 0.27 4.49
N LEU A 108 18.10 1.60 4.42
CA LEU A 108 17.14 2.44 3.71
C LEU A 108 17.15 2.16 2.20
N TYR A 109 18.34 1.98 1.62
CA TYR A 109 18.50 1.59 0.22
C TYR A 109 17.72 0.31 -0.11
N LEU A 110 17.87 -0.75 0.70
CA LEU A 110 17.16 -2.01 0.50
C LEU A 110 15.65 -1.90 0.72
N LEU A 111 15.20 -1.12 1.71
CA LEU A 111 13.77 -0.87 1.91
C LEU A 111 13.14 -0.19 0.69
N ILE A 112 13.77 0.89 0.19
CA ILE A 112 13.30 1.60 -1.00
C ILE A 112 13.23 0.67 -2.20
N LYS A 113 14.31 -0.10 -2.43
CA LYS A 113 14.40 -1.06 -3.53
C LYS A 113 13.32 -2.12 -3.42
N LEU A 114 13.16 -2.75 -2.26
CA LEU A 114 12.20 -3.81 -2.03
C LEU A 114 10.77 -3.34 -2.31
N PHE A 115 10.35 -2.20 -1.76
CA PHE A 115 9.01 -1.63 -2.01
C PHE A 115 8.75 -1.39 -3.50
N ALA A 116 9.73 -0.83 -4.22
CA ALA A 116 9.61 -0.50 -5.63
C ALA A 116 9.74 -1.71 -6.58
N THR A 117 10.29 -2.85 -6.11
CA THR A 117 10.50 -4.03 -6.96
C THR A 117 9.53 -5.18 -6.68
N THR A 118 8.91 -5.24 -5.50
CA THR A 118 8.02 -6.35 -5.13
C THR A 118 6.61 -5.91 -4.75
N GLY A 119 6.40 -4.62 -4.49
CA GLY A 119 5.12 -4.11 -4.01
C GLY A 119 4.76 -4.54 -2.59
N ILE A 120 5.72 -5.07 -1.82
CA ILE A 120 5.44 -5.55 -0.45
C ILE A 120 4.87 -4.44 0.43
N GLY A 121 3.83 -4.77 1.22
CA GLY A 121 3.23 -3.87 2.20
C GLY A 121 4.21 -3.46 3.30
N VAL A 122 4.20 -2.20 3.74
CA VAL A 122 5.03 -1.74 4.87
C VAL A 122 4.79 -2.53 6.17
N GLN A 123 3.58 -3.07 6.36
CA GLN A 123 3.24 -3.90 7.51
C GLN A 123 3.82 -5.31 7.41
N GLU A 124 4.12 -5.77 6.20
CA GLU A 124 4.60 -7.12 5.91
C GLU A 124 6.13 -7.19 5.89
N ILE A 125 6.83 -6.07 6.09
CA ILE A 125 8.31 -6.03 6.12
C ILE A 125 8.89 -6.92 7.22
N VAL A 126 8.17 -7.11 8.33
CA VAL A 126 8.56 -8.05 9.39
C VAL A 126 8.67 -9.50 8.90
N ASN A 127 7.95 -9.85 7.83
CA ASN A 127 7.97 -11.18 7.23
C ASN A 127 9.14 -11.37 6.25
N VAL A 128 9.92 -10.32 5.97
CA VAL A 128 11.14 -10.43 5.16
C VAL A 128 12.26 -10.96 6.03
N THR A 129 12.29 -12.28 6.16
CA THR A 129 13.30 -13.01 6.94
C THR A 129 14.43 -13.53 6.07
N VAL A 130 15.58 -13.87 6.67
CA VAL A 130 16.71 -14.47 5.95
C VAL A 130 16.26 -15.73 5.20
N GLU A 131 15.45 -16.56 5.85
CA GLU A 131 14.93 -17.81 5.30
C GLU A 131 14.00 -17.54 4.11
N ALA A 132 13.07 -16.58 4.23
CA ALA A 132 12.16 -16.22 3.15
C ALA A 132 12.90 -15.61 1.94
N VAL A 133 14.00 -14.88 2.19
CA VAL A 133 14.84 -14.33 1.12
C VAL A 133 15.63 -15.44 0.44
N GLN A 134 16.12 -16.44 1.18
CA GLN A 134 16.82 -17.61 0.63
C GLN A 134 15.91 -18.48 -0.25
N THR A 135 14.63 -18.63 0.11
CA THR A 135 13.64 -19.32 -0.74
C THR A 135 13.17 -18.46 -1.91
N GLY A 136 13.45 -17.15 -1.88
CA GLY A 136 13.05 -16.20 -2.91
C GLY A 136 11.58 -15.81 -2.87
N SER A 137 10.84 -16.19 -1.83
CA SER A 137 9.43 -15.82 -1.67
C SER A 137 9.09 -15.46 -0.23
N VAL A 138 8.27 -14.42 -0.08
CA VAL A 138 7.73 -13.97 1.21
C VAL A 138 6.23 -14.20 1.22
N VAL A 139 5.77 -14.98 2.19
CA VAL A 139 4.34 -15.18 2.43
C VAL A 139 3.83 -14.04 3.32
N THR A 140 2.80 -13.35 2.83
CA THR A 140 2.19 -12.19 3.49
C THR A 140 0.69 -12.39 3.64
N PHE A 141 0.07 -11.65 4.56
CA PHE A 141 -1.38 -11.74 4.81
C PHE A 141 -2.06 -10.35 4.76
N PRO A 142 -1.93 -9.62 3.64
CA PRO A 142 -2.65 -8.36 3.47
C PRO A 142 -4.15 -8.59 3.62
N ASN A 143 -4.78 -7.92 4.57
CA ASN A 143 -6.22 -8.04 4.85
C ASN A 143 -6.74 -9.49 5.01
N ARG A 144 -5.92 -10.39 5.58
CA ARG A 144 -6.20 -11.84 5.76
C ARG A 144 -6.17 -12.69 4.49
N ASN A 145 -5.78 -12.14 3.36
CA ASN A 145 -5.58 -12.91 2.14
C ASN A 145 -4.13 -13.37 2.08
N ARG A 146 -3.88 -14.68 1.99
CA ARG A 146 -2.54 -15.21 1.78
C ARG A 146 -2.05 -14.75 0.41
N GLN A 147 -0.96 -14.00 0.39
CA GLN A 147 -0.28 -13.58 -0.83
C GLN A 147 1.19 -13.97 -0.76
N GLU A 148 1.67 -14.59 -1.82
CA GLU A 148 3.08 -14.94 -1.97
C GLU A 148 3.76 -13.91 -2.87
N ILE A 149 4.80 -13.25 -2.33
CA ILE A 149 5.55 -12.21 -3.01
C ILE A 149 6.89 -12.80 -3.43
N CYS A 150 7.13 -12.84 -4.74
CA CYS A 150 8.42 -13.25 -5.29
C CYS A 150 9.44 -12.11 -5.15
N ILE A 151 10.62 -12.43 -4.63
CA ILE A 151 11.76 -11.50 -4.58
C ILE A 151 12.64 -11.79 -5.80
N PRO A 152 12.93 -10.80 -6.67
CA PRO A 152 13.84 -11.02 -7.80
C PRO A 152 15.24 -11.47 -7.34
N PRO A 153 15.92 -12.39 -8.06
CA PRO A 153 17.22 -12.92 -7.65
C PRO A 153 18.30 -11.85 -7.36
N CYS A 154 18.30 -10.76 -8.14
CA CYS A 154 19.23 -9.65 -7.91
C CYS A 154 18.96 -8.91 -6.58
N VAL A 155 17.69 -8.82 -6.15
CA VAL A 155 17.31 -8.23 -4.87
C VAL A 155 17.59 -9.19 -3.73
N GLN A 156 17.36 -10.49 -3.92
CA GLN A 156 17.71 -11.53 -2.93
C GLN A 156 19.20 -11.46 -2.57
N GLY A 157 20.08 -11.43 -3.57
CA GLY A 157 21.53 -11.36 -3.37
C GLY A 157 21.94 -10.15 -2.52
N GLU A 158 21.40 -8.96 -2.82
CA GLU A 158 21.71 -7.75 -2.05
C GLU A 158 21.20 -7.81 -0.60
N ILE A 159 20.01 -8.39 -0.37
CA ILE A 159 19.45 -8.55 0.98
C ILE A 159 20.27 -9.55 1.80
N LEU A 160 20.66 -10.68 1.20
CA LEU A 160 21.48 -11.69 1.87
C LEU A 160 22.89 -11.18 2.19
N SER A 161 23.51 -10.42 1.27
CA SER A 161 24.78 -9.74 1.53
C SER A 161 24.66 -8.78 2.70
N TYR A 162 23.62 -7.95 2.72
CA TYR A 162 23.36 -7.04 3.84
C TYR A 162 23.14 -7.80 5.16
N ALA A 163 22.35 -8.88 5.16
CA ALA A 163 22.12 -9.69 6.35
C ALA A 163 23.44 -10.26 6.90
N LYS A 164 24.30 -10.79 6.02
CA LYS A 164 25.63 -11.30 6.38
C LYS A 164 26.54 -10.22 6.95
N GLU A 165 26.62 -9.06 6.31
CA GLU A 165 27.43 -7.91 6.76
C GLU A 165 26.99 -7.38 8.13
N ASN A 166 25.70 -7.50 8.46
CA ASN A 166 25.13 -7.07 9.73
C ASN A 166 25.02 -8.21 10.77
N GLY A 167 25.58 -9.39 10.49
CA GLY A 167 25.56 -10.53 11.42
C GLY A 167 24.18 -11.16 11.65
N ILE A 168 23.22 -10.93 10.74
CA ILE A 168 21.86 -11.47 10.82
C ILE A 168 21.85 -12.86 10.20
N GLN A 169 21.80 -13.88 11.05
CA GLN A 169 21.86 -15.29 10.62
C GLN A 169 20.48 -15.89 10.35
N SER A 170 19.44 -15.41 11.04
CA SER A 170 18.07 -15.92 10.94
C SER A 170 17.05 -14.85 11.31
N GLY A 171 15.79 -15.07 10.93
CA GLY A 171 14.68 -14.19 11.26
C GLY A 171 14.66 -12.88 10.47
N PRO A 172 13.93 -11.85 10.95
CA PRO A 172 13.69 -10.62 10.20
C PRO A 172 14.98 -9.86 9.83
N VAL A 173 15.12 -9.48 8.56
CA VAL A 173 16.33 -8.81 8.07
C VAL A 173 16.37 -7.33 8.48
N PHE A 174 15.21 -6.68 8.55
CA PHE A 174 15.10 -5.25 8.80
C PHE A 174 14.89 -4.96 10.27
N LEU A 175 15.99 -4.81 11.01
CA LEU A 175 16.00 -4.61 12.46
C LEU A 175 16.29 -3.16 12.88
N THR A 176 15.83 -2.79 14.08
CA THR A 176 16.22 -1.58 14.80
C THR A 176 17.64 -1.73 15.38
N ARG A 177 18.19 -0.66 15.94
CA ARG A 177 19.47 -0.73 16.68
C ARG A 177 19.43 -1.67 17.89
N GLN A 178 18.24 -1.96 18.41
CA GLN A 178 18.02 -2.85 19.56
C GLN A 178 17.76 -4.30 19.12
N GLY A 179 17.88 -4.62 17.82
CA GLY A 179 17.65 -5.97 17.30
C GLY A 179 16.16 -6.35 17.17
N THR A 180 15.24 -5.42 17.38
CA THR A 180 13.79 -5.67 17.20
C THR A 180 13.38 -5.41 15.75
N PRO A 181 12.38 -6.11 15.19
CA PRO A 181 11.92 -5.85 13.83
C PRO A 181 11.42 -4.42 13.63
N LEU A 182 11.71 -3.84 12.46
CA LEU A 182 11.27 -2.49 12.13
C LEU A 182 9.74 -2.42 12.02
N GLY A 183 9.14 -1.61 12.89
CA GLY A 183 7.72 -1.31 12.85
C GLY A 183 7.33 -0.34 11.72
N ARG A 184 6.07 -0.40 11.30
CA ARG A 184 5.48 0.47 10.26
C ARG A 184 5.82 1.94 10.44
N THR A 185 5.63 2.50 11.64
CA THR A 185 5.85 3.91 11.91
C THR A 185 7.31 4.31 11.72
N SER A 186 8.25 3.44 12.12
CA SER A 186 9.68 3.68 11.94
C SER A 186 10.04 3.78 10.46
N ILE A 187 9.53 2.85 9.64
CA ILE A 187 9.76 2.84 8.20
C ILE A 187 9.13 4.06 7.53
N SER A 188 7.87 4.37 7.88
CA SER A 188 7.16 5.56 7.37
C SER A 188 7.89 6.87 7.67
N ASN A 189 8.64 6.95 8.77
CA ASN A 189 9.43 8.12 9.14
C ASN A 189 10.87 8.09 8.60
N MET A 190 11.34 6.94 8.13
CA MET A 190 12.70 6.75 7.62
C MET A 190 12.79 7.07 6.13
N VAL A 191 11.82 6.61 5.33
CA VAL A 191 11.83 6.81 3.87
C VAL A 191 11.81 8.28 3.46
N PRO A 192 11.00 9.17 4.07
CA PRO A 192 10.96 10.58 3.69
C PRO A 192 12.29 11.33 3.91
N ARG A 193 13.17 10.84 4.79
CA ARG A 193 14.45 11.50 5.12
C ARG A 193 15.40 11.61 3.93
N ILE A 194 15.22 10.78 2.90
CA ILE A 194 16.06 10.80 1.71
C ILE A 194 15.65 11.89 0.70
N SER A 195 14.49 12.53 0.89
CA SER A 195 13.89 13.49 -0.04
C SER A 195 14.85 14.59 -0.48
N LYS A 196 15.51 15.23 0.49
CA LYS A 196 16.45 16.34 0.27
C LYS A 196 17.65 15.91 -0.57
N ASP A 197 18.28 14.80 -0.22
CA ASP A 197 19.47 14.29 -0.91
C ASP A 197 19.15 13.76 -2.31
N ALA A 198 17.97 13.13 -2.45
CA ALA A 198 17.48 12.61 -3.72
C ALA A 198 16.90 13.70 -4.65
N ARG A 199 16.67 14.91 -4.12
CA ARG A 199 15.93 16.00 -4.79
C ARG A 199 14.58 15.50 -5.31
N VAL A 200 13.82 14.90 -4.40
CA VAL A 200 12.46 14.40 -4.62
C VAL A 200 11.55 15.03 -3.58
N GLU A 201 10.34 15.40 -3.97
CA GLU A 201 9.35 15.95 -3.05
C GLU A 201 9.06 14.96 -1.91
N GLU A 202 9.06 15.45 -0.67
CA GLU A 202 8.90 14.59 0.51
C GLU A 202 7.59 13.80 0.52
N SER A 203 6.51 14.39 -0.01
CA SER A 203 5.19 13.76 -0.14
C SER A 203 5.22 12.49 -1.02
N LYS A 204 6.17 12.39 -1.95
CA LYS A 204 6.39 11.24 -2.84
C LYS A 204 7.31 10.18 -2.22
N CYS A 205 8.10 10.54 -1.22
CA CYS A 205 9.05 9.65 -0.56
C CYS A 205 8.36 8.78 0.51
N THR A 206 7.34 8.03 0.11
CA THR A 206 6.59 7.14 1.01
C THR A 206 6.62 5.69 0.51
N PRO A 207 6.53 4.69 1.42
CA PRO A 207 6.39 3.29 1.01
C PRO A 207 5.22 3.05 0.05
N ARG A 208 4.13 3.83 0.21
CA ARG A 208 2.94 3.75 -0.64
C ARG A 208 3.22 4.19 -2.08
N CYS A 209 3.93 5.30 -2.27
CA CYS A 209 4.29 5.78 -3.61
C CYS A 209 5.25 4.80 -4.32
N LEU A 210 6.18 4.18 -3.58
CA LEU A 210 7.06 3.13 -4.10
C LEU A 210 6.29 1.88 -4.53
N GLN A 211 5.31 1.44 -3.73
CA GLN A 211 4.42 0.33 -4.11
C GLN A 211 3.59 0.66 -5.35
N LYS A 212 3.03 1.88 -5.42
CA LYS A 212 2.27 2.33 -6.59
C LYS A 212 3.13 2.31 -7.85
N LEU A 213 4.38 2.79 -7.77
CA LEU A 213 5.33 2.69 -8.88
C LEU A 213 5.54 1.24 -9.35
N TYR A 214 5.61 0.28 -8.44
CA TYR A 214 5.67 -1.15 -8.79
C TYR A 214 4.38 -1.62 -9.49
N GLU A 215 3.22 -1.32 -8.92
CA GLU A 215 1.91 -1.69 -9.46
C GLU A 215 1.71 -1.15 -10.88
N ASP A 216 2.02 0.13 -11.10
CA ASP A 216 1.93 0.79 -12.40
C ASP A 216 2.92 0.18 -13.39
N THR A 217 4.15 -0.12 -12.96
CA THR A 217 5.14 -0.81 -13.79
C THR A 217 4.64 -2.19 -14.24
N GLN A 218 4.13 -3.00 -13.32
CA GLN A 218 3.60 -4.34 -13.62
C GLN A 218 2.36 -4.27 -14.52
N LYS A 219 1.46 -3.33 -14.27
CA LYS A 219 0.27 -3.11 -15.10
C LYS A 219 0.66 -2.78 -16.54
N ASN A 220 1.62 -1.86 -16.72
CA ASN A 220 2.10 -1.47 -18.05
C ASN A 220 2.78 -2.64 -18.78
N ILE A 221 3.63 -3.41 -18.10
CA ILE A 221 4.26 -4.61 -18.67
C ILE A 221 3.21 -5.62 -19.10
N ARG A 222 2.22 -5.93 -18.24
CA ARG A 222 1.14 -6.89 -18.56
C ARG A 222 0.30 -6.42 -19.73
N ALA A 223 -0.05 -5.13 -19.80
CA ALA A 223 -0.80 -4.57 -20.91
C ALA A 223 -0.06 -4.75 -22.25
N ASN A 224 1.24 -4.46 -22.27
CA ASN A 224 2.08 -4.64 -23.46
C ASN A 224 2.18 -6.12 -23.87
N VAL A 225 2.32 -7.03 -22.91
CA VAL A 225 2.34 -8.48 -23.17
C VAL A 225 1.00 -8.98 -23.72
N ALA A 226 -0.12 -8.48 -23.19
CA ALA A 226 -1.45 -8.86 -23.67
C ALA A 226 -1.66 -8.49 -25.15
N VAL A 227 -1.18 -7.31 -25.56
CA VAL A 227 -1.20 -6.91 -26.98
C VAL A 227 -0.38 -7.86 -27.84
N MET A 228 0.83 -8.23 -27.41
CA MET A 228 1.67 -9.18 -28.15
C MET A 228 1.02 -10.56 -28.28
N LEU A 229 0.36 -11.04 -27.22
CA LEU A 229 -0.38 -12.31 -27.25
C LEU A 229 -1.50 -12.28 -28.28
N GLN A 230 -2.31 -11.22 -28.28
CA GLN A 230 -3.40 -11.06 -29.23
C GLN A 230 -2.88 -11.00 -30.67
N MET A 231 -1.87 -10.16 -30.94
CA MET A 231 -1.27 -10.07 -32.27
C MET A 231 -0.68 -11.39 -32.76
N THR A 232 -0.09 -12.18 -31.86
CA THR A 232 0.46 -13.50 -32.21
C THR A 232 -0.64 -14.47 -32.59
N TYR A 233 -1.76 -14.44 -31.87
CA TYR A 233 -2.92 -15.28 -32.15
C TYR A 233 -3.62 -14.88 -33.46
N ASP A 234 -3.86 -13.59 -33.66
CA ASP A 234 -4.48 -13.06 -34.89
C ASP A 234 -3.66 -13.44 -36.13
N ARG A 235 -2.33 -13.30 -36.05
CA ARG A 235 -1.42 -13.70 -37.13
C ARG A 235 -1.48 -15.20 -37.44
N MET A 236 -1.65 -16.05 -36.42
CA MET A 236 -1.81 -17.49 -36.61
C MET A 236 -3.11 -17.78 -37.36
N LEU A 237 -4.21 -17.14 -36.98
CA LEU A 237 -5.51 -17.28 -37.65
C LEU A 237 -5.48 -16.76 -39.09
N GLU A 238 -4.79 -15.65 -39.35
CA GLU A 238 -4.57 -15.14 -40.71
C GLU A 238 -3.83 -16.16 -41.59
N GLN A 239 -2.81 -16.84 -41.04
CA GLN A 239 -2.10 -17.89 -41.77
C GLN A 239 -3.01 -19.10 -42.08
N GLU A 240 -3.85 -19.50 -41.13
CA GLU A 240 -4.84 -20.56 -41.35
C GLU A 240 -5.83 -20.18 -42.46
N GLN A 241 -6.31 -18.93 -42.47
CA GLN A 241 -7.20 -18.41 -43.49
C GLN A 241 -6.54 -18.35 -44.87
N VAL A 242 -5.24 -18.00 -44.95
CA VAL A 242 -4.51 -18.01 -46.23
C VAL A 242 -4.36 -19.43 -46.80
N ILE A 243 -4.11 -20.43 -45.94
CA ILE A 243 -3.81 -21.79 -46.41
C ILE A 243 -5.10 -22.59 -46.68
N TYR A 244 -6.12 -22.43 -45.85
CA TYR A 244 -7.32 -23.26 -45.84
C TYR A 244 -8.62 -22.47 -46.00
N GLY A 245 -8.53 -21.15 -46.21
CA GLY A 245 -9.68 -20.28 -46.41
C GLY A 245 -10.42 -20.57 -47.71
N TRP A 246 -11.72 -20.33 -47.68
CA TRP A 246 -12.63 -20.66 -48.79
C TRP A 246 -12.55 -19.67 -49.97
N GLU A 247 -11.87 -18.53 -49.79
CA GLU A 247 -11.89 -17.42 -50.75
C GLU A 247 -11.03 -17.67 -52.02
N ASP A 248 -10.10 -18.63 -52.01
CA ASP A 248 -9.28 -18.97 -53.19
C ASP A 248 -9.91 -20.01 -54.14
N VAL A 249 -11.09 -20.57 -53.82
CA VAL A 249 -11.73 -21.62 -54.64
C VAL A 249 -12.51 -21.05 -55.84
N GLN A 250 -12.71 -19.73 -55.94
CA GLN A 250 -13.58 -19.12 -56.97
C GLN A 250 -12.86 -18.47 -58.17
N GLN A 251 -11.53 -18.50 -58.26
CA GLN A 251 -10.79 -17.91 -59.40
C GLN A 251 -10.13 -18.94 -60.35
N ARG A 252 -10.50 -20.22 -60.28
CA ARG A 252 -10.12 -21.22 -61.29
C ARG A 252 -11.38 -21.84 -61.93
N VAL A 253 -12.03 -21.07 -62.79
CA VAL A 253 -12.95 -21.58 -63.83
C VAL A 253 -12.51 -21.00 -65.16
#